data_AF-V5HCV0-F1
#
_entry.id   AF-V5HCV0-F1
#
_cell.length_a   1.000
_cell.length_b   1.000
_cell.length_c   1.000
_cell.angle_alpha   90.00
_cell.angle_beta   90.00
_cell.angle_gamma   90.00
#
_symmetry.space_group_name_H-M   'P 1'
#
loop_
_entity.id
_entity.type
_entity.pdbx_description
1 polymer ?
#
loop_
_entity_poly.entity_id
_entity_poly.type
_entity_poly.pdbx_seq_one_letter_code
_entity_poly.pdbx_strand_id
1 'polypeptide(L)'
;FEISYRLSFHGSAMAARDEQRIQAMKNQADWLLHNIIPRHVAEQLKNTSKYSENHRDAGIIFASIVNFHEMYDESYEGGKEFLRVLNELVGDFDELLSKPVFRNVTKIKTIGSTFMAASGLNPKLRRENPHPFTHLYELMDFALTMQQVIENFNQNLLEFNFVIRIGYCYGDVTAGVIGTTKLYYDIWGDAVNIASRMDSYGVPGRIQVPEHCLQVLQEMYVFEPRGSMYIKGKDNMNVHLLVRKKDKVLYRILPSTHRTSLPATAAAEDKEKTPAAAQEPLEEQQQQQPQESTSVSCEKEEEEVPL
;
A
#
# COMPACT_ATOMS: atom_id res chain seq x y z
N PHE A 1 29.52 -16.74 57.89
CA PHE A 1 30.17 -16.45 56.60
C PHE A 1 29.65 -17.35 55.47
N GLU A 2 29.72 -18.68 55.58
CA GLU A 2 29.28 -19.60 54.51
C GLU A 2 27.78 -19.47 54.13
N ILE A 3 26.89 -19.33 55.11
CA ILE A 3 25.44 -19.19 54.88
C ILE A 3 25.12 -17.92 54.08
N SER A 4 25.79 -16.80 54.39
CA SER A 4 25.61 -15.53 53.69
C SER A 4 26.13 -15.58 52.25
N TYR A 5 27.25 -16.27 52.02
CA TYR A 5 27.79 -16.49 50.67
C TYR A 5 26.87 -17.35 49.81
N ARG A 6 26.33 -18.45 50.36
CA ARG A 6 25.35 -19.30 49.65
C ARG A 6 24.07 -18.55 49.33
N LEU A 7 23.57 -17.72 50.26
CA LEU A 7 22.38 -16.90 50.03
C LEU A 7 22.62 -15.86 48.93
N SER A 8 23.79 -15.19 48.93
CA SER A 8 24.17 -14.25 47.88
C SER A 8 24.32 -14.94 46.53
N PHE A 9 24.98 -16.09 46.46
CA PHE A 9 25.13 -16.86 45.21
C PHE A 9 23.76 -17.31 44.68
N HIS A 10 22.89 -17.83 45.55
CA HIS A 10 21.54 -18.23 45.17
C HIS A 10 20.71 -17.03 44.69
N GLY A 11 20.80 -15.89 45.37
CA GLY A 11 20.16 -14.64 44.97
C GLY A 11 20.63 -14.14 43.59
N SER A 12 21.94 -14.11 43.35
CA SER A 12 22.49 -13.73 42.04
C SER A 12 22.11 -14.72 40.94
N ALA A 13 22.11 -16.02 41.23
CA ALA A 13 21.69 -17.04 40.26
C ALA A 13 20.19 -16.95 39.94
N MET A 14 19.36 -16.63 40.93
CA MET A 14 17.92 -16.40 40.73
C MET A 14 17.67 -15.13 39.93
N ALA A 15 18.35 -14.03 40.26
CA ALA A 15 18.26 -12.78 39.51
C ALA A 15 18.68 -12.96 38.04
N ALA A 16 19.75 -13.71 37.77
CA ALA A 16 20.18 -13.98 36.39
C ALA A 16 19.15 -14.81 35.60
N ARG A 17 18.47 -15.78 36.24
CA ARG A 17 17.39 -16.54 35.61
C ARG A 17 16.17 -15.67 35.34
N ASP A 18 15.82 -14.82 36.28
CA ASP A 18 14.70 -13.89 36.14
C ASP A 18 14.97 -12.87 35.03
N GLU A 19 16.20 -12.35 34.93
CA GLU A 19 16.63 -11.46 33.85
C GLU A 19 16.53 -12.13 32.47
N GLN A 20 16.99 -13.38 32.34
CA GLN A 20 16.84 -14.15 31.11
C GLN A 20 15.35 -14.37 30.76
N ARG A 21 14.51 -14.66 31.75
CA ARG A 21 13.07 -14.86 31.54
C ARG A 21 12.38 -13.58 31.11
N ILE A 22 12.69 -12.46 31.75
CA ILE A 22 12.18 -11.13 31.39
C ILE A 22 12.62 -10.76 29.97
N GLN A 23 13.87 -11.02 29.62
CA GLN A 23 14.38 -10.74 28.27
C GLN A 23 13.67 -11.60 27.20
N ALA A 24 13.46 -12.88 27.46
CA ALA A 24 12.74 -13.77 26.55
C ALA A 24 11.28 -13.31 26.37
N MET A 25 10.59 -12.98 27.47
CA MET A 25 9.22 -12.45 27.43
C MET A 25 9.14 -11.11 26.67
N LYS A 26 10.12 -10.22 26.88
CA LYS A 26 10.21 -8.94 26.17
C LYS A 26 10.40 -9.14 24.67
N ASN A 27 11.31 -10.03 24.27
CA ASN A 27 11.55 -10.34 22.86
C ASN A 27 10.29 -10.92 22.19
N GLN A 28 9.57 -11.80 22.89
CA GLN A 28 8.32 -12.37 22.38
C GLN A 28 7.22 -11.30 22.24
N ALA A 29 7.10 -10.40 23.21
CA ALA A 29 6.15 -9.29 23.15
C ALA A 29 6.48 -8.31 22.02
N ASP A 30 7.75 -7.94 21.85
CA ASP A 30 8.20 -7.06 20.76
C ASP A 30 7.97 -7.73 19.39
N TRP A 31 8.20 -9.04 19.27
CA TRP A 31 7.92 -9.79 18.03
C TRP A 31 6.43 -9.77 17.67
N LEU A 32 5.54 -10.07 18.63
CA LEU A 32 4.10 -10.02 18.42
C LEU A 32 3.61 -8.61 18.04
N LEU A 33 4.17 -7.57 18.67
CA LEU A 33 3.81 -6.19 18.37
C LEU A 33 4.17 -5.83 16.92
N HIS A 34 5.35 -6.25 16.45
CA HIS A 34 5.81 -5.97 15.09
C HIS A 34 5.08 -6.74 14.00
N ASN A 35 4.40 -7.84 14.34
CA ASN A 35 3.49 -8.53 13.41
C ASN A 35 2.19 -7.76 13.16
N ILE A 36 1.78 -6.86 14.08
CA ILE A 36 0.53 -6.08 13.98
C ILE A 36 0.80 -4.66 13.47
N ILE A 37 1.92 -4.06 13.88
CA ILE A 37 2.24 -2.65 13.62
C ILE A 37 3.67 -2.53 13.10
N PRO A 38 3.90 -1.82 11.98
CA PRO A 38 5.24 -1.57 11.48
C PRO A 38 6.15 -0.95 12.54
N ARG A 39 7.42 -1.34 12.56
CA ARG A 39 8.38 -0.94 13.60
C ARG A 39 8.48 0.57 13.83
N HIS A 40 8.50 1.36 12.75
CA HIS A 40 8.58 2.83 12.83
C HIS A 40 7.33 3.43 13.51
N VAL A 41 6.15 2.88 13.23
CA VAL A 41 4.87 3.29 13.85
C VAL A 41 4.82 2.91 15.33
N ALA A 42 5.30 1.71 15.67
CA ALA A 42 5.36 1.24 17.06
C ALA A 42 6.26 2.13 17.93
N GLU A 43 7.39 2.62 17.39
CA GLU A 43 8.27 3.58 18.07
C GLU A 43 7.56 4.90 18.37
N GLN A 44 6.74 5.42 17.44
CA GLN A 44 5.97 6.64 17.65
C GLN A 44 4.82 6.43 18.64
N LEU A 45 4.09 5.31 18.54
CA LEU A 45 3.00 4.97 19.45
C LEU A 45 3.45 4.88 20.91
N LYS A 46 4.68 4.39 21.18
CA LYS A 46 5.27 4.35 22.53
C LYS A 46 5.34 5.74 23.18
N ASN A 47 5.42 6.81 22.40
CA ASN A 47 5.61 8.18 22.90
C ASN A 47 4.32 9.01 22.91
N THR A 48 3.41 8.84 21.96
CA THR A 48 2.25 9.74 21.76
C THR A 48 0.87 9.09 21.91
N SER A 49 0.79 7.78 22.17
CA SER A 49 -0.46 6.99 22.31
C SER A 49 -1.43 6.98 21.12
N LYS A 50 -1.21 7.82 20.11
CA LYS A 50 -1.93 7.89 18.83
C LYS A 50 -0.92 8.05 17.69
N TYR A 51 -1.30 7.53 16.52
CA TYR A 51 -0.49 7.65 15.30
C TYR A 51 -1.37 8.05 14.12
N SER A 52 -0.96 9.13 13.45
CA SER A 52 -1.47 9.57 12.15
C SER A 52 -0.35 10.34 11.45
N GLU A 53 -0.02 9.96 10.21
CA GLU A 53 1.06 10.57 9.45
C GLU A 53 0.69 10.66 7.97
N ASN A 54 1.04 11.77 7.33
CA ASN A 54 0.82 11.97 5.90
C ASN A 54 2.11 11.62 5.14
N HIS A 55 1.98 10.76 4.14
CA HIS A 55 3.07 10.34 3.27
C HIS A 55 2.77 10.75 1.83
N ARG A 56 3.69 11.50 1.22
CA ARG A 56 3.58 11.89 -0.20
C ARG A 56 4.08 10.80 -1.12
N ASP A 57 3.52 10.70 -2.31
CA ASP A 57 3.97 9.77 -3.36
C ASP A 57 4.17 8.32 -2.85
N ALA A 58 3.30 7.79 -1.97
CA ALA A 58 3.39 6.40 -1.55
C ALA A 58 2.92 5.47 -2.68
N GLY A 59 3.60 4.34 -2.87
CA GLY A 59 3.17 3.32 -3.82
C GLY A 59 2.16 2.38 -3.15
N ILE A 60 1.14 1.93 -3.88
CA ILE A 60 0.11 1.01 -3.39
C ILE A 60 -0.13 -0.07 -4.44
N ILE A 61 -0.22 -1.31 -3.98
CA ILE A 61 -0.71 -2.43 -4.79
C ILE A 61 -1.87 -3.15 -4.09
N PHE A 62 -2.80 -3.60 -4.92
CA PHE A 62 -3.79 -4.62 -4.60
C PHE A 62 -3.53 -5.80 -5.53
N ALA A 63 -3.29 -6.97 -4.96
CA ALA A 63 -2.98 -8.18 -5.72
C ALA A 63 -3.99 -9.27 -5.37
N SER A 64 -4.88 -9.57 -6.30
CA SER A 64 -6.02 -10.47 -6.10
C SER A 64 -5.86 -11.75 -6.90
N ILE A 65 -6.15 -12.89 -6.27
CA ILE A 65 -6.27 -14.16 -6.97
C ILE A 65 -7.70 -14.28 -7.49
N VAL A 66 -7.86 -14.22 -8.81
CA VAL A 66 -9.14 -14.02 -9.49
C VAL A 66 -10.05 -15.24 -9.32
N ASN A 67 -9.52 -16.42 -9.62
CA ASN A 67 -10.24 -17.69 -9.59
C ASN A 67 -10.13 -18.41 -8.24
N PHE A 68 -9.79 -17.69 -7.15
CA PHE A 68 -9.62 -18.35 -5.86
C PHE A 68 -10.90 -19.04 -5.39
N HIS A 69 -12.04 -18.39 -5.58
CA HIS A 69 -13.36 -18.90 -5.19
C HIS A 69 -13.73 -20.24 -5.87
N GLU A 70 -13.19 -20.53 -7.05
CA GLU A 70 -13.44 -21.79 -7.76
C GLU A 70 -12.86 -23.01 -7.03
N MET A 71 -11.89 -22.79 -6.13
CA MET A 71 -11.31 -23.83 -5.26
C MET A 71 -12.11 -24.07 -3.98
N TYR A 72 -13.12 -23.24 -3.68
CA TYR A 72 -13.90 -23.39 -2.46
C TYR A 72 -14.91 -24.52 -2.59
N ASP A 73 -14.76 -25.55 -1.76
CA ASP A 73 -15.74 -26.63 -1.57
C ASP A 73 -15.94 -26.87 -0.08
N GLU A 74 -17.13 -26.52 0.43
CA GLU A 74 -17.48 -26.71 1.83
C GLU A 74 -17.71 -28.19 2.19
N SER A 75 -18.06 -29.01 1.20
CA SER A 75 -18.27 -30.45 1.41
C SER A 75 -16.96 -31.19 1.69
N TYR A 76 -15.81 -30.62 1.29
CA TYR A 76 -14.49 -31.19 1.53
C TYR A 76 -13.82 -30.58 2.76
N GLU A 77 -13.62 -31.40 3.80
CA GLU A 77 -13.01 -31.01 5.09
C GLU A 77 -13.61 -29.75 5.75
N GLY A 78 -14.86 -29.40 5.43
CA GLY A 78 -15.53 -28.20 5.93
C GLY A 78 -14.90 -26.90 5.43
N GLY A 79 -14.32 -26.91 4.21
CA GLY A 79 -13.67 -25.74 3.61
C GLY A 79 -12.35 -25.31 4.27
N LYS A 80 -11.80 -26.11 5.20
CA LYS A 80 -10.56 -25.75 5.92
C LYS A 80 -9.33 -25.79 5.02
N GLU A 81 -9.29 -26.73 4.09
CA GLU A 81 -8.16 -26.87 3.16
C GLU A 81 -8.02 -25.65 2.24
N PHE A 82 -9.13 -25.03 1.85
CA PHE A 82 -9.14 -23.76 1.14
C PHE A 82 -8.40 -22.66 1.90
N LEU A 83 -8.64 -22.53 3.21
CA LEU A 83 -7.94 -21.57 4.06
C LEU A 83 -6.47 -21.94 4.27
N ARG A 84 -6.13 -23.23 4.31
CA ARG A 84 -4.74 -23.69 4.40
C ARG A 84 -3.94 -23.28 3.16
N VAL A 85 -4.50 -23.50 1.97
CA VAL A 85 -3.88 -23.10 0.69
C VAL A 85 -3.73 -21.57 0.62
N LEU A 86 -4.75 -20.81 1.03
CA LEU A 86 -4.64 -19.35 1.10
C LEU A 86 -3.50 -18.90 2.02
N ASN A 87 -3.39 -19.52 3.20
CA ASN A 87 -2.36 -19.17 4.17
C ASN A 87 -0.95 -19.51 3.67
N GLU A 88 -0.78 -20.63 2.97
CA GLU A 88 0.48 -21.00 2.33
C GLU A 88 0.89 -19.95 1.28
N LEU A 89 -0.03 -19.60 0.38
CA LEU A 89 0.24 -18.61 -0.66
C LEU A 89 0.52 -17.20 -0.13
N VAL A 90 -0.21 -16.76 0.90
CA VAL A 90 0.07 -15.49 1.59
C VAL A 90 1.42 -15.57 2.33
N GLY A 91 1.76 -16.74 2.87
CA GLY A 91 3.07 -17.02 3.47
C GLY A 91 4.22 -16.84 2.48
N ASP A 92 4.08 -17.33 1.24
CA ASP A 92 5.08 -17.15 0.19
C ASP A 92 5.29 -15.66 -0.16
N PHE A 93 4.20 -14.87 -0.20
CA PHE A 93 4.30 -13.41 -0.38
C PHE A 93 4.95 -12.71 0.82
N ASP A 94 4.69 -13.17 2.05
CA ASP A 94 5.31 -12.64 3.25
C ASP A 94 6.82 -12.96 3.30
N GLU A 95 7.23 -14.13 2.80
CA GLU A 95 8.65 -14.47 2.66
C GLU A 95 9.36 -13.52 1.69
N LEU A 96 8.70 -13.11 0.59
CA LEU A 96 9.25 -12.10 -0.31
C LEU A 96 9.59 -10.81 0.45
N LEU A 97 8.72 -10.33 1.34
CA LEU A 97 8.96 -9.09 2.11
C LEU A 97 10.17 -9.18 3.04
N SER A 98 10.64 -10.37 3.38
CA SER A 98 11.85 -10.58 4.17
C SER A 98 13.13 -10.35 3.36
N LYS A 99 13.05 -10.28 2.03
CA LYS A 99 14.22 -10.08 1.16
C LYS A 99 14.71 -8.63 1.24
N PRO A 100 16.04 -8.38 1.36
CA PRO A 100 16.59 -7.02 1.47
C PRO A 100 16.22 -6.08 0.30
N VAL A 101 15.96 -6.63 -0.88
CA VAL A 101 15.57 -5.87 -2.08
C VAL A 101 14.18 -5.24 -1.98
N PHE A 102 13.33 -5.72 -1.06
CA PHE A 102 11.97 -5.21 -0.84
C PHE A 102 11.83 -4.48 0.50
N ARG A 103 12.94 -3.98 1.05
CA ARG A 103 12.96 -3.28 2.35
C ARG A 103 12.03 -2.06 2.42
N ASN A 104 11.69 -1.44 1.29
CA ASN A 104 10.76 -0.31 1.25
C ASN A 104 9.29 -0.72 1.12
N VAL A 105 8.98 -2.02 0.95
CA VAL A 105 7.63 -2.56 0.81
C VAL A 105 7.13 -2.99 2.18
N THR A 106 5.87 -2.67 2.47
CA THR A 106 5.20 -2.99 3.73
C THR A 106 3.83 -3.57 3.42
N LYS A 107 3.56 -4.79 3.91
CA LYS A 107 2.21 -5.35 3.91
C LYS A 107 1.30 -4.46 4.74
N ILE A 108 0.13 -4.14 4.20
CA ILE A 108 -0.92 -3.44 4.94
C ILE A 108 -1.85 -4.47 5.55
N LYS A 109 -2.41 -5.36 4.72
CA LYS A 109 -3.38 -6.37 5.14
C LYS A 109 -3.66 -7.37 4.02
N THR A 110 -4.31 -8.46 4.40
CA THR A 110 -4.95 -9.39 3.48
C THR A 110 -6.47 -9.24 3.63
N ILE A 111 -7.19 -9.14 2.51
CA ILE A 111 -8.66 -9.00 2.45
C ILE A 111 -9.19 -10.11 1.55
N GLY A 112 -9.72 -11.19 2.14
CA GLY A 112 -10.07 -12.39 1.38
C GLY A 112 -8.85 -12.94 0.62
N SER A 113 -8.97 -13.12 -0.69
CA SER A 113 -7.87 -13.52 -1.59
C SER A 113 -7.01 -12.34 -2.11
N THR A 114 -7.20 -11.14 -1.57
CA THR A 114 -6.48 -9.92 -1.99
C THR A 114 -5.37 -9.58 -1.01
N PHE A 115 -4.14 -9.48 -1.51
CA PHE A 115 -2.98 -9.00 -0.77
C PHE A 115 -2.78 -7.50 -1.03
N MET A 116 -2.76 -6.70 0.05
CA MET A 116 -2.54 -5.26 -0.03
C MET A 116 -1.17 -4.89 0.55
N ALA A 117 -0.35 -4.23 -0.25
CA ALA A 117 0.95 -3.72 0.18
C ALA A 117 1.16 -2.29 -0.31
N ALA A 118 2.05 -1.57 0.38
CA ALA A 118 2.42 -0.22 0.03
C ALA A 118 3.92 0.00 0.22
N SER A 119 4.45 1.04 -0.43
CA SER A 119 5.85 1.41 -0.31
C SER A 119 6.05 2.88 0.00
N GLY A 120 7.20 3.18 0.61
CA GLY A 120 7.57 4.55 0.95
C GLY A 120 6.82 5.13 2.15
N LEU A 121 6.34 4.26 3.05
CA LEU A 121 5.68 4.67 4.31
C LEU A 121 6.69 4.93 5.45
N ASN A 122 7.96 4.57 5.27
CA ASN A 122 9.01 4.83 6.26
C ASN A 122 9.88 6.03 5.83
N PRO A 123 9.77 7.20 6.48
CA PRO A 123 10.54 8.40 6.12
C PRO A 123 12.05 8.28 6.34
N LYS A 124 12.50 7.40 7.24
CA LYS A 124 13.93 7.12 7.45
C LYS A 124 14.50 6.40 6.22
N LEU A 125 13.86 5.29 5.82
CA LEU A 125 14.28 4.52 4.64
C LEU A 125 14.18 5.33 3.34
N ARG A 126 13.15 6.17 3.19
CA ARG A 126 13.05 7.06 2.02
C ARG A 126 14.25 7.98 1.86
N ARG A 127 14.78 8.54 2.96
CA ARG A 127 15.95 9.44 2.92
C ARG A 127 17.25 8.72 2.62
N GLU A 128 17.34 7.43 2.94
CA GLU A 128 18.50 6.59 2.67
C GLU A 128 18.51 6.03 1.23
N ASN A 129 17.42 6.17 0.49
CA ASN A 129 17.33 5.64 -0.87
C ASN A 129 18.14 6.51 -1.85
N PRO A 130 18.83 5.89 -2.83
CA PRO A 130 19.61 6.63 -3.82
C PRO A 130 18.76 7.53 -4.73
N HIS A 131 17.50 7.16 -4.97
CA HIS A 131 16.56 7.89 -5.81
C HIS A 131 15.24 8.10 -5.05
N PRO A 132 14.57 9.27 -5.20
CA PRO A 132 13.30 9.54 -4.51
C PRO A 132 12.24 8.47 -4.77
N PHE A 133 12.22 7.92 -5.97
CA PHE A 133 11.23 6.92 -6.41
C PHE A 133 11.72 5.47 -6.32
N THR A 134 12.87 5.18 -5.66
CA THR A 134 13.37 3.81 -5.50
C THR A 134 12.30 2.87 -4.93
N HIS A 135 11.54 3.32 -3.94
CA HIS A 135 10.49 2.51 -3.33
C HIS A 135 9.33 2.17 -4.29
N LEU A 136 9.07 3.00 -5.30
CA LEU A 136 8.05 2.74 -6.32
C LEU A 136 8.49 1.62 -7.27
N TYR A 137 9.78 1.61 -7.64
CA TYR A 137 10.38 0.55 -8.44
C TYR A 137 10.47 -0.77 -7.67
N GLU A 138 10.89 -0.72 -6.39
CA GLU A 138 10.89 -1.92 -5.53
C GLU A 138 9.49 -2.53 -5.39
N LEU A 139 8.45 -1.70 -5.30
CA LEU A 139 7.06 -2.18 -5.25
C LEU A 139 6.60 -2.81 -6.58
N MET A 140 7.01 -2.26 -7.72
CA MET A 140 6.72 -2.85 -9.03
C MET A 140 7.47 -4.16 -9.25
N ASP A 141 8.73 -4.23 -8.82
CA ASP A 141 9.53 -5.46 -8.83
C ASP A 141 8.92 -6.53 -7.90
N PHE A 142 8.39 -6.11 -6.75
CA PHE A 142 7.66 -6.99 -5.85
C PHE A 142 6.41 -7.56 -6.55
N ALA A 143 5.61 -6.72 -7.22
CA ALA A 143 4.44 -7.16 -7.98
C ALA A 143 4.80 -8.18 -9.09
N LEU A 144 5.87 -7.95 -9.85
CA LEU A 144 6.37 -8.91 -10.85
C LEU A 144 6.80 -10.24 -10.19
N THR A 145 7.47 -10.15 -9.04
CA THR A 145 7.91 -11.35 -8.31
C THR A 145 6.72 -12.13 -7.74
N MET A 146 5.63 -11.46 -7.34
CA MET A 146 4.39 -12.14 -6.92
C MET A 146 3.78 -12.96 -8.07
N GLN A 147 3.83 -12.47 -9.31
CA GLN A 147 3.40 -13.26 -10.48
C GLN A 147 4.23 -14.53 -10.62
N GLN A 148 5.55 -14.44 -10.46
CA GLN A 148 6.45 -15.61 -10.49
C GLN A 148 6.19 -16.59 -9.34
N VAL A 149 5.87 -16.09 -8.15
CA VAL A 149 5.48 -16.95 -7.01
C VAL A 149 4.23 -17.75 -7.35
N ILE A 150 3.21 -17.12 -7.94
CA ILE A 150 2.00 -17.82 -8.39
C ILE A 150 2.30 -18.84 -9.48
N GLU A 151 3.14 -18.48 -10.46
CA GLU A 151 3.57 -19.42 -11.51
C GLU A 151 4.27 -20.65 -10.94
N ASN A 152 5.15 -20.46 -9.95
CA ASN A 152 5.83 -21.55 -9.25
C ASN A 152 4.89 -22.37 -8.38
N PHE A 153 3.96 -21.71 -7.67
CA PHE A 153 2.95 -22.37 -6.85
C PHE A 153 2.07 -23.28 -7.70
N ASN A 154 1.66 -22.81 -8.88
CA ASN A 154 0.88 -23.57 -9.83
C ASN A 154 1.59 -24.83 -10.36
N GLN A 155 2.93 -24.89 -10.37
CA GLN A 155 3.64 -26.11 -10.76
C GLN A 155 3.44 -27.26 -9.77
N ASN A 156 3.07 -26.94 -8.52
CA ASN A 156 2.79 -27.92 -7.48
C ASN A 156 1.31 -28.35 -7.45
N LEU A 157 0.44 -27.66 -8.21
CA LEU A 157 -0.99 -27.95 -8.28
C LEU A 157 -1.28 -28.87 -9.48
N LEU A 158 -2.17 -29.84 -9.26
CA LEU A 158 -2.68 -30.71 -10.33
C LEU A 158 -4.01 -30.15 -10.83
N GLU A 159 -4.15 -30.03 -12.14
CA GLU A 159 -5.41 -29.68 -12.84
C GLU A 159 -6.01 -28.29 -12.53
N PHE A 160 -5.33 -27.46 -11.73
CA PHE A 160 -5.79 -26.10 -11.40
C PHE A 160 -4.62 -25.09 -11.42
N ASN A 161 -4.89 -23.89 -11.93
CA ASN A 161 -3.91 -22.80 -11.96
C ASN A 161 -4.50 -21.52 -11.37
N PHE A 162 -3.89 -20.97 -10.33
CA PHE A 162 -4.25 -19.65 -9.84
C PHE A 162 -3.83 -18.56 -10.82
N VAL A 163 -4.72 -17.58 -11.01
CA VAL A 163 -4.45 -16.39 -11.82
C VAL A 163 -4.45 -15.16 -10.92
N ILE A 164 -3.28 -14.54 -10.78
CA ILE A 164 -3.14 -13.28 -10.05
C ILE A 164 -3.36 -12.08 -10.95
N ARG A 165 -4.03 -11.07 -10.42
CA ARG A 165 -4.23 -9.76 -11.03
C ARG A 165 -3.73 -8.71 -10.06
N ILE A 166 -3.09 -7.66 -10.56
CA ILE A 166 -2.51 -6.63 -9.71
C ILE A 166 -2.89 -5.24 -10.21
N GLY A 167 -3.47 -4.42 -9.32
CA GLY A 167 -3.64 -3.00 -9.51
C GLY A 167 -2.54 -2.23 -8.79
N TYR A 168 -1.90 -1.29 -9.48
CA TYR A 168 -0.84 -0.44 -8.93
C TYR A 168 -1.22 1.04 -9.08
N CYS A 169 -0.92 1.84 -8.06
CA CYS A 169 -0.99 3.30 -8.12
C CYS A 169 0.09 3.89 -7.20
N TYR A 170 0.45 5.15 -7.41
CA TYR A 170 1.13 5.94 -6.39
C TYR A 170 0.45 7.30 -6.21
N GLY A 171 0.60 7.87 -5.01
CA GLY A 171 0.13 9.21 -4.67
C GLY A 171 0.12 9.44 -3.16
N ASP A 172 -0.45 10.56 -2.75
CA ASP A 172 -0.50 10.94 -1.33
C ASP A 172 -1.45 10.04 -0.54
N VAL A 173 -1.00 9.63 0.65
CA VAL A 173 -1.77 8.80 1.58
C VAL A 173 -1.60 9.30 3.02
N THR A 174 -2.60 9.03 3.84
CA THR A 174 -2.56 9.18 5.29
C THR A 174 -2.48 7.80 5.91
N ALA A 175 -1.42 7.52 6.66
CA ALA A 175 -1.31 6.33 7.49
C ALA A 175 -1.81 6.62 8.90
N GLY A 176 -2.35 5.61 9.58
CA GLY A 176 -2.87 5.77 10.93
C GLY A 176 -3.07 4.44 11.65
N VAL A 177 -3.17 4.53 12.98
CA VAL A 177 -3.55 3.38 13.82
C VAL A 177 -4.89 3.65 14.47
N ILE A 178 -5.84 2.75 14.23
CA ILE A 178 -7.22 2.82 14.74
C ILE A 178 -7.44 1.74 15.78
N GLY A 179 -8.30 2.03 16.76
CA GLY A 179 -8.65 1.12 17.85
C GLY A 179 -7.82 1.35 19.11
N THR A 180 -8.29 0.79 20.22
CA THR A 180 -7.63 0.85 21.54
C THR A 180 -7.31 -0.55 22.07
N THR A 181 -8.21 -1.51 21.86
CA THR A 181 -8.02 -2.91 22.27
C THR A 181 -7.56 -3.80 21.11
N LYS A 182 -8.14 -3.61 19.92
CA LYS A 182 -7.71 -4.26 18.68
C LYS A 182 -7.11 -3.19 17.78
N LEU A 183 -5.80 -3.00 17.88
CA LEU A 183 -5.08 -2.01 17.09
C LEU A 183 -5.03 -2.46 15.62
N TYR A 184 -5.28 -1.51 14.73
CA TYR A 184 -5.31 -1.74 13.29
C TYR A 184 -4.56 -0.62 12.59
N TYR A 185 -3.43 -0.95 11.98
CA TYR A 185 -2.68 -0.03 11.13
C TYR A 185 -3.22 -0.09 9.70
N ASP A 186 -3.45 1.06 9.09
CA ASP A 186 -3.97 1.16 7.73
C ASP A 186 -3.57 2.47 7.05
N ILE A 187 -3.82 2.55 5.73
CA ILE A 187 -3.60 3.74 4.92
C ILE A 187 -4.88 4.15 4.19
N TRP A 188 -5.12 5.45 4.12
CA TRP A 188 -6.26 6.05 3.41
C TRP A 188 -5.77 7.08 2.41
N GLY A 189 -6.47 7.20 1.29
CA GLY A 189 -6.16 8.20 0.29
C GLY A 189 -6.83 7.87 -1.04
N ASP A 190 -6.92 8.88 -1.89
CA ASP A 190 -7.44 8.72 -3.24
C ASP A 190 -6.59 7.74 -4.06
N ALA A 191 -5.26 7.74 -3.87
CA ALA A 191 -4.36 6.78 -4.49
C ALA A 191 -4.67 5.32 -4.11
N VAL A 192 -5.10 5.07 -2.86
CA VAL A 192 -5.53 3.74 -2.39
C VAL A 192 -6.79 3.30 -3.13
N ASN A 193 -7.77 4.19 -3.26
CA ASN A 193 -9.01 3.92 -3.98
C ASN A 193 -8.77 3.64 -5.46
N ILE A 194 -7.87 4.40 -6.10
CA ILE A 194 -7.48 4.18 -7.50
C ILE A 194 -6.78 2.83 -7.64
N ALA A 195 -5.81 2.48 -6.77
CA ALA A 195 -5.13 1.19 -6.81
C ALA A 195 -6.11 0.01 -6.69
N SER A 196 -7.07 0.10 -5.75
CA SER A 196 -8.11 -0.91 -5.55
C SER A 196 -8.99 -1.09 -6.80
N ARG A 197 -9.29 0.00 -7.52
CA ARG A 197 -10.04 -0.05 -8.79
C ARG A 197 -9.20 -0.59 -9.94
N MET A 198 -7.90 -0.28 -9.96
CA MET A 198 -6.98 -0.86 -10.94
C MET A 198 -6.89 -2.37 -10.81
N ASP A 199 -6.99 -2.89 -9.59
CA ASP A 199 -7.13 -4.32 -9.38
C ASP A 199 -8.54 -4.76 -9.81
N SER A 200 -9.61 -4.22 -9.20
CA SER A 200 -10.99 -4.67 -9.42
C SER A 200 -11.40 -4.79 -10.91
N TYR A 201 -10.97 -3.84 -11.75
CA TYR A 201 -11.22 -3.82 -13.19
C TYR A 201 -10.04 -4.30 -14.05
N GLY A 202 -8.95 -4.75 -13.43
CA GLY A 202 -7.73 -5.21 -14.07
C GLY A 202 -7.90 -6.48 -14.91
N VAL A 203 -6.97 -6.72 -15.81
CA VAL A 203 -6.93 -7.96 -16.61
C VAL A 203 -6.27 -9.07 -15.79
N PRO A 204 -6.88 -10.28 -15.69
CA PRO A 204 -6.23 -11.43 -15.05
C PRO A 204 -4.84 -11.70 -15.63
N GLY A 205 -3.86 -12.00 -14.77
CA GLY A 205 -2.47 -12.27 -15.17
C GLY A 205 -1.66 -11.02 -15.51
N ARG A 206 -2.21 -9.80 -15.37
CA ARG A 206 -1.53 -8.55 -15.73
C ARG A 206 -1.46 -7.58 -14.55
N ILE A 207 -0.46 -6.70 -14.61
CA ILE A 207 -0.33 -5.55 -13.71
C ILE A 207 -0.87 -4.32 -14.42
N GLN A 208 -1.88 -3.68 -13.84
CA GLN A 208 -2.51 -2.48 -14.36
C GLN A 208 -2.09 -1.23 -13.59
N VAL A 209 -1.77 -0.16 -14.32
CA VAL A 209 -1.40 1.15 -13.79
C VAL A 209 -2.23 2.27 -14.43
N PRO A 210 -2.54 3.35 -13.70
CA PRO A 210 -3.11 4.56 -14.28
C PRO A 210 -2.05 5.37 -15.03
N GLU A 211 -2.48 6.23 -15.97
CA GLU A 211 -1.58 7.02 -16.83
C GLU A 211 -0.59 7.90 -16.05
N HIS A 212 -0.98 8.52 -14.94
CA HIS A 212 -0.05 9.38 -14.18
C HIS A 212 1.15 8.62 -13.62
N CYS A 213 1.02 7.29 -13.43
CA CYS A 213 2.11 6.47 -12.93
C CYS A 213 3.26 6.32 -13.95
N LEU A 214 2.96 6.50 -15.24
CA LEU A 214 3.94 6.32 -16.32
C LEU A 214 5.08 7.35 -16.24
N GLN A 215 4.80 8.56 -15.75
CA GLN A 215 5.80 9.64 -15.65
C GLN A 215 7.06 9.22 -14.89
N VAL A 216 6.91 8.32 -13.90
CA VAL A 216 8.00 7.80 -13.09
C VAL A 216 8.40 6.38 -13.51
N LEU A 217 7.41 5.52 -13.78
CA LEU A 217 7.67 4.09 -14.03
C LEU A 217 8.23 3.81 -15.42
N GLN A 218 7.98 4.66 -16.42
CA GLN A 218 8.51 4.47 -17.76
C GLN A 218 10.04 4.54 -17.81
N GLU A 219 10.72 5.08 -16.80
CA GLU A 219 12.19 5.03 -16.74
C GLU A 219 12.71 3.59 -16.76
N MET A 220 12.03 2.68 -16.04
CA MET A 220 12.48 1.31 -15.79
C MET A 220 11.60 0.23 -16.43
N TYR A 221 10.39 0.57 -16.86
CA TYR A 221 9.39 -0.40 -17.33
C TYR A 221 8.78 0.02 -18.68
N VAL A 222 8.27 -0.97 -19.41
CA VAL A 222 7.54 -0.80 -20.67
C VAL A 222 6.07 -1.09 -20.43
N PHE A 223 5.21 -0.20 -20.92
CA PHE A 223 3.76 -0.29 -20.78
C PHE A 223 3.07 -0.23 -22.14
N GLU A 224 1.90 -0.86 -22.24
CA GLU A 224 1.00 -0.75 -23.39
C GLU A 224 -0.30 -0.08 -22.97
N PRO A 225 -0.92 0.75 -23.84
CA PRO A 225 -2.21 1.36 -23.54
C PRO A 225 -3.31 0.28 -23.54
N ARG A 226 -4.16 0.29 -22.51
CA ARG A 226 -5.37 -0.55 -22.47
C ARG A 226 -6.61 0.22 -22.92
N GLY A 227 -6.64 1.53 -22.66
CA GLY A 227 -7.76 2.42 -23.00
C GLY A 227 -8.22 3.24 -21.80
N SER A 228 -9.37 3.89 -21.95
CA SER A 228 -9.99 4.68 -20.88
C SER A 228 -10.96 3.84 -20.06
N MET A 229 -10.96 4.06 -18.74
CA MET A 229 -11.84 3.41 -17.78
C MET A 229 -12.51 4.45 -16.89
N TYR A 230 -13.81 4.31 -16.64
CA TYR A 230 -14.52 5.19 -15.74
C TYR A 230 -14.15 4.88 -14.28
N ILE A 231 -13.68 5.90 -13.56
CA ILE A 231 -13.30 5.80 -12.15
C ILE A 231 -14.21 6.74 -11.36
N LYS A 232 -15.04 6.17 -10.47
CA LYS A 232 -16.02 6.94 -9.68
C LYS A 232 -15.37 8.13 -8.96
N GLY A 233 -15.75 9.35 -9.34
CA GLY A 233 -15.23 10.60 -8.77
C GLY A 233 -13.95 11.15 -9.43
N LYS A 234 -13.48 10.54 -10.53
CA LYS A 234 -12.31 10.98 -11.32
C LYS A 234 -12.57 11.01 -12.84
N ASP A 235 -13.81 10.79 -13.24
CA ASP A 235 -14.22 10.60 -14.63
C ASP A 235 -13.43 9.48 -15.34
N ASN A 236 -13.26 9.61 -16.64
CA ASN A 236 -12.54 8.67 -17.48
C ASN A 236 -11.04 8.84 -17.32
N MET A 237 -10.35 7.75 -16.95
CA MET A 237 -8.92 7.71 -16.76
C MET A 237 -8.28 6.70 -17.71
N ASN A 238 -7.23 7.12 -18.40
CA ASN A 238 -6.45 6.20 -19.23
C ASN A 238 -5.66 5.24 -18.34
N VAL A 239 -5.70 3.97 -18.71
CA VAL A 239 -5.02 2.88 -18.01
C VAL A 239 -4.07 2.16 -18.96
N HIS A 240 -3.00 1.63 -18.38
CA HIS A 240 -1.95 0.93 -19.08
C HIS A 240 -1.64 -0.39 -18.40
N LEU A 241 -1.14 -1.34 -19.17
CA LEU A 241 -0.69 -2.63 -18.67
C LEU A 241 0.82 -2.71 -18.72
N LEU A 242 1.42 -3.25 -17.67
CA LEU A 242 2.85 -3.56 -17.68
C LEU A 242 3.11 -4.68 -18.71
N VAL A 243 4.11 -4.46 -19.56
CA VAL A 243 4.57 -5.46 -20.54
C VAL A 243 5.81 -6.16 -20.00
N ARG A 244 6.84 -5.38 -19.63
CA ARG A 244 8.10 -5.92 -19.11
C ARG A 244 8.92 -4.86 -18.40
N LYS A 245 9.91 -5.31 -17.62
CA LYS A 245 11.02 -4.46 -17.17
C LYS A 245 11.97 -4.18 -18.34
N LYS A 246 12.51 -2.97 -18.42
CA LYS A 246 13.56 -2.62 -19.37
C LYS A 246 14.85 -3.33 -18.95
N ASP A 247 15.55 -3.90 -19.92
CA ASP A 247 16.90 -4.40 -19.71
C ASP A 247 17.77 -3.20 -19.31
N LYS A 248 18.59 -3.34 -18.25
CA LYS A 248 19.45 -2.25 -17.74
C LYS A 248 20.31 -1.71 -18.88
N VAL A 249 19.88 -0.66 -19.55
CA VAL A 249 20.79 0.19 -20.33
C VAL A 249 21.59 0.94 -19.27
N LEU A 250 22.86 0.58 -19.13
CA LEU A 250 23.84 1.31 -18.34
C LEU A 250 23.82 2.79 -18.77
N TYR A 251 23.01 3.63 -18.14
CA TYR A 251 23.24 5.07 -18.18
C TYR A 251 24.52 5.32 -17.39
N ARG A 252 25.64 5.40 -18.14
CA ARG A 252 26.84 6.10 -17.68
C ARG A 252 26.38 7.43 -17.11
N ILE A 253 26.64 7.63 -15.84
CA ILE A 253 26.50 8.91 -15.16
C ILE A 253 27.30 9.93 -15.98
N LEU A 254 26.62 10.77 -16.75
CA LEU A 254 27.22 12.03 -17.18
C LEU A 254 27.05 12.99 -16.00
N PRO A 255 28.13 13.55 -15.44
CA PRO A 255 28.01 14.56 -14.41
C PRO A 255 27.24 15.75 -14.96
N SER A 256 26.27 16.24 -14.20
CA SER A 256 25.48 17.42 -14.51
C SER A 256 26.42 18.62 -14.66
N THR A 257 26.52 19.17 -15.86
CA THR A 257 27.18 20.44 -16.07
C THR A 257 26.29 21.55 -15.50
N HIS A 258 26.91 22.36 -14.64
CA HIS A 258 26.36 23.59 -14.08
C HIS A 258 25.58 24.40 -15.12
N ARG A 259 24.36 24.80 -14.75
CA ARG A 259 23.65 25.90 -15.41
C ARG A 259 24.45 27.18 -15.21
N THR A 260 25.15 27.62 -16.25
CA THR A 260 25.68 28.99 -16.33
C THR A 260 24.52 29.94 -16.64
N SER A 261 24.40 31.00 -15.86
CA SER A 261 23.44 32.09 -16.05
C SER A 261 23.68 32.81 -17.38
N LEU A 262 22.59 33.16 -18.06
CA LEU A 262 22.59 34.09 -19.20
C LEU A 262 22.63 35.55 -18.69
N PRO A 263 23.35 36.46 -19.38
CA PRO A 263 23.40 37.87 -19.00
C PRO A 263 22.19 38.65 -19.50
N ALA A 264 21.85 39.69 -18.76
CA ALA A 264 20.80 40.66 -19.04
C ALA A 264 21.13 41.51 -20.28
N THR A 265 20.12 41.72 -21.13
CA THR A 265 20.09 42.83 -22.08
C THR A 265 18.81 43.64 -21.89
N ALA A 266 19.01 44.95 -21.83
CA ALA A 266 18.02 45.99 -21.62
C ALA A 266 17.14 46.22 -22.86
N ALA A 267 15.88 46.57 -22.62
CA ALA A 267 15.13 47.53 -23.43
C ALA A 267 14.01 48.12 -22.57
N ALA A 268 14.05 49.44 -22.42
CA ALA A 268 12.96 50.25 -21.89
C ALA A 268 11.89 50.44 -22.96
N GLU A 269 10.62 50.61 -22.55
CA GLU A 269 9.80 51.78 -22.89
C GLU A 269 8.41 51.72 -22.21
N ASP A 270 8.14 52.75 -21.42
CA ASP A 270 6.85 53.15 -20.86
C ASP A 270 5.88 53.60 -21.96
N LYS A 271 4.59 53.24 -21.88
CA LYS A 271 3.47 54.15 -22.17
C LYS A 271 2.22 53.83 -21.34
N GLU A 272 1.59 54.94 -20.93
CA GLU A 272 0.51 55.15 -19.96
C GLU A 272 -0.92 54.70 -20.34
N LYS A 273 -1.68 54.37 -19.28
CA LYS A 273 -3.07 54.75 -18.86
C LYS A 273 -4.29 54.59 -19.81
N THR A 274 -5.30 53.74 -19.53
CA THR A 274 -6.51 53.83 -18.62
C THR A 274 -7.79 54.12 -19.45
N PRO A 275 -9.05 54.01 -18.92
CA PRO A 275 -9.84 52.85 -18.46
C PRO A 275 -11.20 52.68 -19.21
N ALA A 276 -11.98 51.63 -18.92
CA ALA A 276 -13.47 51.51 -18.95
C ALA A 276 -13.85 50.03 -19.17
N ALA A 277 -14.95 49.43 -18.71
CA ALA A 277 -16.05 49.78 -17.82
C ALA A 277 -16.72 48.44 -17.44
N ALA A 278 -17.43 48.42 -16.31
CA ALA A 278 -18.24 47.31 -15.82
C ALA A 278 -19.46 47.02 -16.69
N GLN A 279 -19.93 45.77 -16.70
CA GLN A 279 -21.35 45.38 -16.66
C GLN A 279 -21.51 43.85 -16.52
N GLU A 280 -22.07 43.42 -15.38
CA GLU A 280 -22.80 42.16 -15.22
C GLU A 280 -24.15 42.23 -15.94
N PRO A 281 -24.81 41.08 -16.18
CA PRO A 281 -26.12 40.94 -15.54
C PRO A 281 -26.50 39.53 -15.05
N LEU A 282 -27.09 39.53 -13.84
CA LEU A 282 -28.31 38.86 -13.37
C LEU A 282 -28.43 37.31 -13.41
N GLU A 283 -28.32 36.72 -12.21
CA GLU A 283 -29.07 35.52 -11.80
C GLU A 283 -30.36 35.94 -11.08
N GLU A 284 -31.51 35.43 -11.54
CA GLU A 284 -32.80 35.51 -10.82
C GLU A 284 -32.94 34.34 -9.85
N GLN A 285 -33.28 34.69 -8.60
CA GLN A 285 -33.72 33.78 -7.54
C GLN A 285 -35.18 33.40 -7.73
N GLN A 286 -35.52 32.14 -7.49
CA GLN A 286 -36.82 31.78 -6.92
C GLN A 286 -36.66 30.79 -5.77
N GLN A 287 -37.00 31.28 -4.58
CA GLN A 287 -37.27 30.54 -3.35
C GLN A 287 -38.56 29.72 -3.49
N GLN A 288 -38.62 28.54 -2.88
CA GLN A 288 -39.54 28.25 -1.76
C GLN A 288 -39.48 26.78 -1.33
N GLN A 289 -39.10 26.57 -0.07
CA GLN A 289 -39.54 25.48 0.80
C GLN A 289 -40.88 25.92 1.46
N PRO A 290 -41.77 25.02 1.97
CA PRO A 290 -41.47 24.25 3.18
C PRO A 290 -42.08 22.84 3.33
N GLN A 291 -41.38 22.07 4.19
CA GLN A 291 -41.82 21.07 5.19
C GLN A 291 -43.12 20.28 4.99
N GLU A 292 -43.05 18.95 5.13
CA GLU A 292 -43.45 18.27 6.38
C GLU A 292 -43.15 16.76 6.41
N SER A 293 -42.90 16.30 7.64
CA SER A 293 -42.90 14.96 8.25
C SER A 293 -43.27 13.72 7.42
N THR A 294 -42.55 12.62 7.66
CA THR A 294 -43.15 11.41 8.27
C THR A 294 -42.07 10.44 8.75
N SER A 295 -42.19 10.08 10.02
CA SER A 295 -41.59 8.91 10.66
C SER A 295 -42.30 7.64 10.19
N VAL A 296 -41.58 6.65 9.65
CA VAL A 296 -41.93 5.23 9.81
C VAL A 296 -40.64 4.40 9.85
N SER A 297 -40.66 3.51 10.83
CA SER A 297 -39.71 2.51 11.29
C SER A 297 -39.51 1.29 10.38
N CYS A 298 -38.41 0.57 10.66
CA CYS A 298 -38.17 -0.86 10.42
C CYS A 298 -38.18 -1.36 8.97
N GLU A 299 -37.07 -1.96 8.54
CA GLU A 299 -36.96 -3.42 8.48
C GLU A 299 -35.50 -3.85 8.25
N LYS A 300 -35.13 -4.92 8.94
CA LYS A 300 -33.91 -5.68 8.75
C LYS A 300 -34.17 -6.62 7.57
N GLU A 301 -33.24 -6.71 6.63
CA GLU A 301 -33.13 -7.88 5.77
C GLU A 301 -31.75 -8.50 5.99
N GLU A 302 -31.77 -9.57 6.78
CA GLU A 302 -30.79 -10.65 6.75
C GLU A 302 -31.11 -11.48 5.50
N GLU A 303 -30.19 -11.55 4.54
CA GLU A 303 -30.31 -12.50 3.42
C GLU A 303 -29.60 -13.80 3.82
N GLU A 304 -30.42 -14.81 4.13
CA GLU A 304 -30.05 -16.22 4.19
C GLU A 304 -29.61 -16.71 2.79
N VAL A 305 -28.48 -17.42 2.75
CA VAL A 305 -28.09 -18.25 1.61
C VAL A 305 -28.54 -19.69 1.92
N PRO A 306 -29.34 -20.34 1.07
CA PRO A 306 -29.75 -21.72 1.30
C PRO A 306 -28.70 -22.73 0.79
N LEU A 307 -28.39 -23.66 1.69
CA LEU A 307 -27.85 -25.04 1.57
C LEU A 307 -27.07 -25.44 0.32
#